data_AF-A0A937DG29-F1
#
_entry.id   AF-A0A937DG29-F1
#
_cell.length_a   1.000
_cell.length_b   1.000
_cell.length_c   1.000
_cell.angle_alpha   90.00
_cell.angle_beta   90.00
_cell.angle_gamma   90.00
#
_symmetry.space_group_name_H-M   'P 1'
#
loop_
_entity.id
_entity.type
_entity.pdbx_description
1 polymer ?
#
loop_
_entity_poly.entity_id
_entity_poly.type
_entity_poly.pdbx_seq_one_letter_code
_entity_poly.pdbx_strand_id
1 'polypeptide(L)'
;MARTLITAPTTARKGEVIELRTLIAHVMETGFRPDANGSTKPRDLITHFSCRYNGELVFSAELYPAVAANPYIVFTTVATESGTLSFEWTGDNGFQQSERVNITVT
;
A
#
# COMPACT_ATOMS: atom_id res chain seq x y z
N MET A 1 5.38 13.95 -2.39
CA MET A 1 4.30 12.95 -2.43
C MET A 1 4.65 11.92 -3.49
N ALA A 2 4.56 10.64 -3.15
CA ALA A 2 4.76 9.56 -4.12
C ALA A 2 3.53 9.44 -5.03
N ARG A 3 3.71 9.00 -6.27
CA ARG A 3 2.57 8.71 -7.16
C ARG A 3 1.92 7.41 -6.73
N THR A 4 0.62 7.44 -6.47
CA THR A 4 -0.20 6.29 -6.09
C THR A 4 -1.26 6.02 -7.16
N LEU A 5 -1.65 4.75 -7.29
CA LEU A 5 -2.82 4.32 -8.06
C LEU A 5 -3.57 3.30 -7.20
N ILE A 6 -4.81 3.64 -6.85
CA ILE A 6 -5.69 2.77 -6.06
C ILE A 6 -6.90 2.45 -6.91
N THR A 7 -7.21 1.16 -7.02
CA THR A 7 -8.43 0.67 -7.66
C THR A 7 -9.26 -0.05 -6.62
N ALA A 8 -10.43 0.51 -6.34
CA ALA A 8 -11.43 -0.03 -5.44
C ALA A 8 -12.83 0.18 -6.05
N PRO A 9 -13.80 -0.70 -5.80
CA PRO A 9 -15.19 -0.45 -6.16
C PRO A 9 -15.71 0.81 -5.47
N THR A 10 -16.42 1.66 -6.21
CA THR A 10 -17.11 2.83 -5.64
C THR A 10 -18.42 2.44 -4.95
N THR A 11 -18.99 1.30 -5.31
CA THR A 11 -20.22 0.74 -4.74
C THR A 11 -20.07 -0.77 -4.53
N ALA A 12 -20.71 -1.31 -3.49
CA ALA A 12 -20.76 -2.74 -3.19
C ALA A 12 -22.02 -3.08 -2.39
N ARG A 13 -22.49 -4.33 -2.44
CA ARG A 13 -23.58 -4.78 -1.57
C ARG A 13 -23.06 -5.08 -0.17
N LYS A 14 -23.90 -4.88 0.84
CA LYS A 14 -23.55 -5.29 2.20
C LYS A 14 -23.21 -6.79 2.26
N GLY A 15 -22.03 -7.11 2.79
CA GLY A 15 -21.50 -8.48 2.89
C GLY A 15 -20.75 -8.96 1.65
N GLU A 16 -20.62 -8.15 0.60
CA GLU A 16 -19.86 -8.50 -0.60
C GLU A 16 -18.34 -8.47 -0.34
N VAL A 17 -17.62 -9.46 -0.87
CA VAL A 17 -16.16 -9.46 -0.86
C VAL A 17 -15.67 -8.57 -2.00
N ILE A 18 -14.96 -7.50 -1.67
CA ILE A 18 -14.40 -6.54 -2.62
C ILE A 18 -12.89 -6.71 -2.74
N GLU A 19 -12.37 -6.59 -3.96
CA GLU A 19 -10.93 -6.57 -4.23
C GLU A 19 -10.41 -5.12 -4.21
N LEU A 20 -9.30 -4.91 -3.52
CA LEU A 20 -8.58 -3.65 -3.44
C LEU A 20 -7.19 -3.83 -4.03
N ARG A 21 -6.83 -2.95 -4.96
CA ARG A 21 -5.53 -2.97 -5.65
C ARG A 21 -4.83 -1.65 -5.42
N THR A 22 -3.56 -1.71 -5.02
CA THR A 22 -2.74 -0.53 -4.81
C THR A 22 -1.41 -0.65 -5.52
N LEU A 23 -0.97 0.42 -6.18
CA LEU A 23 0.35 0.60 -6.73
C LEU A 23 0.93 1.91 -6.21
N ILE A 24 2.18 1.90 -5.74
CA ILE A 24 2.87 3.11 -5.30
C ILE A 24 4.24 3.21 -5.97
N ALA A 25 4.60 4.38 -6.49
CA ALA A 25 5.90 4.61 -7.10
C ALA A 25 6.99 4.69 -6.02
N HIS A 26 7.88 3.70 -6.00
CA HIS A 26 8.99 3.61 -5.04
C HIS A 26 10.11 2.72 -5.59
N VAL A 27 11.37 3.08 -5.32
CA VAL A 27 12.53 2.37 -5.89
C VAL A 27 12.76 0.99 -5.27
N MET A 28 12.40 0.81 -4.00
CA MET A 28 12.65 -0.42 -3.22
C MET A 28 14.13 -0.85 -3.31
N GLU A 29 15.06 0.05 -2.99
CA GLU A 29 16.49 -0.26 -3.02
C GLU A 29 16.81 -1.24 -1.88
N THR A 30 17.22 -2.44 -2.26
CA THR A 30 17.38 -3.58 -1.35
C THR A 30 18.54 -3.44 -0.38
N GLY A 31 19.54 -2.63 -0.75
CA GLY A 31 20.81 -2.54 -0.04
C GLY A 31 21.88 -3.52 -0.55
N PHE A 32 21.54 -4.42 -1.48
CA PHE A 32 22.47 -5.45 -1.98
C PHE A 32 23.18 -5.06 -3.27
N ARG A 33 22.68 -4.04 -3.99
CA ARG A 33 23.23 -3.65 -5.29
C ARG A 33 24.47 -2.77 -5.11
N PRO A 34 25.61 -3.09 -5.76
CA PRO A 34 26.76 -2.21 -5.77
C PRO A 34 26.50 -0.95 -6.61
N ASP A 35 27.12 0.15 -6.22
CA ASP A 35 27.21 1.38 -6.98
C ASP A 35 28.40 1.34 -7.97
N ALA A 36 28.62 2.44 -8.69
CA ALA A 36 29.70 2.55 -9.67
C ALA A 36 31.10 2.45 -9.04
N ASN A 37 31.23 2.69 -7.73
CA ASN A 37 32.46 2.61 -6.97
C ASN A 37 32.64 1.24 -6.28
N GLY A 38 31.72 0.30 -6.50
CA GLY A 38 31.72 -1.03 -5.88
C GLY A 38 31.21 -1.07 -4.44
N SER A 39 30.71 0.04 -3.90
CA SER A 39 30.09 0.10 -2.57
C SER A 39 28.62 -0.29 -2.63
N THR A 40 28.09 -0.96 -1.62
CA THR A 40 26.65 -1.29 -1.57
C THR A 40 25.84 -0.01 -1.41
N LYS A 41 24.81 0.16 -2.26
CA LYS A 41 23.87 1.26 -2.09
C LYS A 41 23.14 1.12 -0.75
N PRO A 42 22.88 2.21 -0.01
CA PRO A 42 22.04 2.16 1.18
C PRO A 42 20.64 1.66 0.84
N ARG A 43 20.08 0.87 1.74
CA ARG A 43 18.71 0.39 1.65
C ARG A 43 17.72 1.56 1.72
N ASP A 44 16.67 1.48 0.90
CA ASP A 44 15.55 2.42 0.89
C ASP A 44 14.27 1.69 0.48
N LEU A 45 13.50 1.22 1.47
CA LEU A 45 12.28 0.46 1.28
C LEU A 45 11.05 1.17 1.85
N ILE A 46 9.90 0.89 1.25
CA ILE A 46 8.64 0.88 2.00
C ILE A 46 8.68 -0.37 2.88
N THR A 47 8.46 -0.21 4.18
CA THR A 47 8.56 -1.30 5.16
C THR A 47 7.21 -1.74 5.69
N HIS A 48 6.20 -0.86 5.68
CA HIS A 48 4.86 -1.21 6.11
C HIS A 48 3.81 -0.63 5.17
N PHE A 49 2.77 -1.41 4.96
CA PHE A 49 1.54 -0.98 4.32
C PHE A 49 0.36 -1.35 5.22
N SER A 50 -0.61 -0.46 5.35
CA SER A 50 -1.87 -0.76 6.01
C SER A 50 -3.06 -0.18 5.27
N CYS A 51 -4.19 -0.87 5.37
CA CYS A 51 -5.49 -0.40 4.95
C CYS A 51 -6.47 -0.46 6.12
N ARG A 52 -7.18 0.64 6.35
CA ARG A 52 -8.24 0.72 7.35
C ARG A 52 -9.56 1.06 6.69
N TYR A 53 -10.63 0.43 7.15
CA TYR A 53 -12.00 0.69 6.77
C TYR A 53 -12.68 1.41 7.94
N ASN A 54 -13.07 2.68 7.75
CA ASN A 54 -13.68 3.49 8.82
C ASN A 54 -12.86 3.51 10.12
N GLY A 55 -11.53 3.41 10.01
CA GLY A 55 -10.59 3.38 11.13
C GLY A 55 -10.21 1.97 11.62
N GLU A 56 -10.99 0.94 11.29
CA GLU A 56 -10.68 -0.45 11.63
C GLU A 56 -9.64 -1.03 10.67
N LEU A 57 -8.60 -1.68 11.19
CA LEU A 57 -7.56 -2.29 10.38
C LEU A 57 -8.09 -3.54 9.67
N VAL A 58 -8.16 -3.49 8.34
CA VAL A 58 -8.64 -4.63 7.52
C VAL A 58 -7.52 -5.39 6.83
N PHE A 59 -6.37 -4.73 6.62
CA PHE A 59 -5.19 -5.36 6.05
C PHE A 59 -3.91 -4.66 6.51
N SER A 60 -2.87 -5.43 6.80
CA SER A 60 -1.52 -4.93 6.99
C SER A 60 -0.50 -5.88 6.36
N ALA A 61 0.61 -5.31 5.91
CA ALA A 61 1.74 -6.07 5.42
C ALA A 61 3.05 -5.40 5.85
N GLU A 62 3.98 -6.22 6.31
CA GLU A 62 5.39 -5.86 6.41
C GLU A 62 6.08 -6.21 5.10
N LEU A 63 6.82 -5.25 4.56
CA LEU A 63 7.51 -5.37 3.28
C LEU A 63 9.01 -5.44 3.51
N TYR A 64 9.64 -6.35 2.79
CA TYR A 64 11.06 -6.71 2.91
C TYR A 64 11.78 -6.51 1.57
N PRO A 65 13.12 -6.58 1.52
CA PRO A 65 13.90 -6.31 0.30
C PRO A 65 13.53 -7.14 -0.94
N ALA A 66 12.81 -8.25 -0.78
CA ALA A 66 12.35 -9.09 -1.89
C ALA A 66 11.10 -8.54 -2.61
N VAL A 67 10.49 -7.48 -2.12
CA VAL A 67 9.35 -6.81 -2.79
C VAL A 67 9.89 -5.94 -3.93
N ALA A 68 9.33 -6.13 -5.13
CA ALA A 68 9.74 -5.42 -6.32
C ALA A 68 9.54 -3.90 -6.21
N ALA A 69 10.35 -3.16 -6.99
CA ALA A 69 10.14 -1.73 -7.20
C ALA A 69 8.72 -1.45 -7.69
N ASN A 70 8.18 -0.31 -7.27
CA ASN A 70 6.78 0.06 -7.39
C ASN A 70 5.83 -1.00 -6.78
N PRO A 71 5.81 -1.17 -5.44
CA PRO A 71 5.04 -2.21 -4.81
C PRO A 71 3.58 -2.22 -5.26
N TYR A 72 3.15 -3.39 -5.74
CA TYR A 72 1.77 -3.67 -6.12
C TYR A 72 1.19 -4.70 -5.15
N ILE A 73 0.13 -4.31 -4.44
CA ILE A 73 -0.52 -5.14 -3.42
C ILE A 73 -2.00 -5.28 -3.79
N VAL A 74 -2.46 -6.52 -3.79
CA VAL A 74 -3.87 -6.88 -4.01
C VAL A 74 -4.34 -7.68 -2.83
N PHE A 75 -5.49 -7.29 -2.29
CA PHE A 75 -6.11 -7.98 -1.17
C PHE A 75 -7.62 -7.77 -1.22
N THR A 76 -8.34 -8.49 -0.37
CA THR A 76 -9.80 -8.40 -0.29
C THR A 76 -10.25 -7.97 1.09
N THR A 77 -11.39 -7.29 1.16
CA THR A 77 -12.12 -7.06 2.41
C THR A 77 -13.61 -7.28 2.17
N VAL A 78 -14.40 -7.36 3.24
CA VAL A 78 -15.87 -7.41 3.14
C VAL A 78 -16.42 -6.00 3.23
N ALA A 79 -17.34 -5.64 2.33
CA ALA A 79 -18.07 -4.39 2.37
C ALA A 79 -19.13 -4.42 3.48
N THR A 80 -18.88 -3.71 4.58
CA THR A 80 -19.75 -3.73 5.77
C THR A 80 -20.73 -2.55 5.78
N GLU A 81 -20.23 -1.35 5.54
CA GLU A 81 -20.97 -0.09 5.57
C GLU A 81 -20.34 0.97 4.68
N SER A 82 -21.12 1.98 4.27
CA SER A 82 -20.57 3.12 3.52
C SER A 82 -19.51 3.86 4.35
N GLY A 83 -18.50 4.40 3.68
CA GLY A 83 -17.46 5.17 4.37
C GLY A 83 -16.18 5.30 3.60
N THR A 84 -15.05 5.26 4.32
CA THR A 84 -13.73 5.56 3.78
C THR A 84 -12.76 4.41 4.04
N LEU A 85 -12.08 3.99 2.97
CA LEU A 85 -10.88 3.17 3.00
C LEU A 85 -9.67 4.11 3.02
N SER A 86 -8.86 4.02 4.07
CA SER A 86 -7.60 4.75 4.18
C SER A 86 -6.42 3.81 4.02
N PHE A 87 -5.47 4.22 3.19
CA PHE A 87 -4.27 3.46 2.86
C PHE A 87 -3.06 4.23 3.37
N GLU A 88 -2.12 3.55 4.00
CA GLU A 88 -0.91 4.15 4.56
C GLU A 88 0.31 3.30 4.21
N TRP A 89 1.34 3.94 3.70
CA TRP A 89 2.66 3.36 3.47
C TRP A 89 3.68 4.11 4.31
N THR A 90 4.51 3.37 5.04
CA THR A 90 5.65 3.93 5.75
C THR A 90 6.92 3.17 5.38
N GLY A 91 8.06 3.84 5.42
CA GLY A 91 9.32 3.27 4.98
C GLY A 91 10.54 3.86 5.65
N ASP A 92 11.68 3.43 5.14
CA ASP A 92 13.00 3.93 5.49
C ASP A 92 13.10 5.43 5.16
N ASN A 93 14.10 6.11 5.72
CA ASN A 93 14.36 7.53 5.45
C ASN A 93 13.18 8.48 5.75
N GLY A 94 12.27 8.06 6.63
CA GLY A 94 11.06 8.83 6.98
C GLY A 94 10.01 8.83 5.89
N PHE A 95 10.07 7.91 4.92
CA PHE A 95 9.05 7.79 3.87
C PHE A 95 7.67 7.55 4.49
N GLN A 96 6.71 8.39 4.12
CA GLN A 96 5.31 8.27 4.50
C GLN A 96 4.43 8.73 3.34
N GLN A 97 3.38 7.96 3.04
CA GLN A 97 2.34 8.32 2.07
C GLN A 97 0.99 7.81 2.58
N SER A 98 -0.06 8.60 2.41
CA SER A 98 -1.42 8.22 2.77
C SER A 98 -2.40 8.58 1.66
N GLU A 99 -3.41 7.74 1.45
CA GLU A 99 -4.49 7.97 0.50
C GLU A 99 -5.84 7.58 1.09
N ARG A 100 -6.93 8.14 0.55
CA ARG A 100 -8.30 7.82 0.96
C ARG A 100 -9.19 7.59 -0.25
N VAL A 101 -10.04 6.57 -0.17
CA VAL A 101 -11.06 6.26 -1.17
C VAL A 101 -12.39 6.03 -0.45
N ASN A 102 -13.47 6.57 -1.00
CA ASN A 102 -14.80 6.35 -0.46
C ASN A 102 -15.49 5.17 -1.14
N ILE A 103 -16.27 4.43 -0.37
CA ILE A 103 -17.11 3.33 -0.83
C ILE A 103 -18.54 3.53 -0.33
N THR A 104 -19.51 3.28 -1.21
CA THR A 104 -20.93 3.29 -0.88
C THR A 104 -21.45 1.86 -0.81
N VAL A 105 -21.99 1.46 0.34
CA VAL A 105 -22.60 0.15 0.54
C VAL A 105 -24.12 0.27 0.42
N THR A 106 -24.69 -0.58 -0.43
CA THR A 106 -26.15 -0.66 -0.71
C THR A 106 -26.79 -1.90 -0.12
#